data_AF-A0A544Z8P9-F1
#
_entry.id   AF-A0A544Z8P9-F1
#
_cell.length_a   1.000
_cell.length_b   1.000
_cell.length_c   1.000
_cell.angle_alpha   90.00
_cell.angle_beta   90.00
_cell.angle_gamma   90.00
#
_symmetry.space_group_name_H-M   'P 1'
#
loop_
_entity.id
_entity.type
_entity.pdbx_description
1 polymer ?
#
loop_
_entity_poly.entity_id
_entity_poly.type
_entity_poly.pdbx_seq_one_letter_code
_entity_poly.pdbx_strand_id
1 'polypeptide(L)'
;MTVAKSIVPALAAWAATGWLVAGHPAPALAGEAGSDAGGRLTPGIAAEPASGVRGHPASGFVTVRPPGPGEPTASGPYGQVVHEARQGPGVVCAYRLRGVRKGGFLNVREGAGVRHAPVAKLRPADGGFSGACTASGGWIAVKTAAGTSGFAAARYLHRLDLSGRPSLSCSYRLRHVREGSFLNVREGAGIRHARVGKLRPADGNIAGACDATHGWVAVDGAGGIPGWASAHFLRKV
;
A
#
# COMPACT_ATOMS: atom_id res chain seq x y z
N MET A 1 55.68 -34.24 10.85
CA MET A 1 56.19 -33.12 11.66
C MET A 1 56.49 -31.95 10.73
N THR A 2 55.60 -30.96 10.65
CA THR A 2 55.95 -29.55 10.42
C THR A 2 54.69 -28.72 10.66
N VAL A 3 54.75 -27.96 11.75
CA VAL A 3 53.75 -26.99 12.18
C VAL A 3 54.02 -25.69 11.44
N ALA A 4 53.01 -25.06 10.84
CA ALA A 4 53.06 -23.66 10.45
C ALA A 4 52.00 -22.91 11.24
N LYS A 5 52.47 -21.95 12.02
CA LYS A 5 51.80 -21.18 13.05
C LYS A 5 51.71 -19.73 12.55
N SER A 6 50.63 -19.04 12.94
CA SER A 6 50.57 -17.56 13.07
C SER A 6 50.38 -16.80 11.74
N ILE A 7 49.73 -15.65 11.62
CA ILE A 7 49.56 -14.49 12.51
C ILE A 7 48.23 -13.78 12.16
N VAL A 8 47.49 -13.33 13.18
CA VAL A 8 46.42 -12.31 13.09
C VAL A 8 47.05 -10.93 13.31
N PRO A 9 46.66 -9.88 12.57
CA PRO A 9 46.72 -8.52 13.10
C PRO A 9 45.32 -7.92 13.29
N ALA A 10 45.23 -7.16 14.36
CA ALA A 10 44.07 -6.45 14.86
C ALA A 10 43.87 -5.08 14.20
N LEU A 11 42.62 -4.61 14.27
CA LEU A 11 42.17 -3.22 14.46
C LEU A 11 42.74 -2.12 13.56
N ALA A 12 41.86 -1.52 12.74
CA ALA A 12 41.93 -0.10 12.40
C ALA A 12 40.54 0.52 12.60
N ALA A 13 40.39 1.26 13.70
CA ALA A 13 39.32 2.22 13.89
C ALA A 13 39.68 3.49 13.12
N TRP A 14 38.77 4.00 12.30
CA TRP A 14 38.85 5.35 11.74
C TRP A 14 37.60 6.12 12.17
N ALA A 15 37.84 7.07 13.07
CA ALA A 15 36.95 8.19 13.33
C ALA A 15 37.23 9.28 12.30
N ALA A 16 36.19 9.86 11.70
CA ALA A 16 36.27 11.14 11.01
C ALA A 16 35.01 11.96 11.34
N THR A 17 35.22 12.90 12.26
CA THR A 17 34.76 14.30 12.29
C THR A 17 33.56 14.70 11.41
N GLY A 18 32.54 15.25 12.08
CA GLY A 18 31.37 15.88 11.45
C GLY A 18 31.56 17.33 11.03
N TRP A 19 30.45 17.91 10.54
CA TRP A 19 30.23 19.34 10.36
C TRP A 19 28.80 19.70 10.84
N LEU A 20 28.76 20.78 11.63
CA LEU A 20 27.65 21.68 12.00
C LEU A 20 27.13 22.42 10.73
N VAL A 21 25.98 23.12 10.59
CA VAL A 21 24.96 23.68 11.48
C VAL A 21 23.76 24.17 10.64
N ALA A 22 22.59 24.24 11.29
CA ALA A 22 21.40 25.10 11.13
C ALA A 22 20.83 25.55 9.76
N GLY A 23 19.49 25.46 9.68
CA GLY A 23 18.67 26.24 8.75
C GLY A 23 17.17 25.93 8.85
N HIS A 24 16.54 26.27 9.98
CA HIS A 24 15.08 26.47 10.03
C HIS A 24 14.75 27.87 9.50
N PRO A 25 13.60 28.05 8.84
CA PRO A 25 12.68 29.07 9.33
C PRO A 25 11.28 28.51 9.59
N ALA A 26 10.69 29.08 10.65
CA ALA A 26 9.36 28.86 11.18
C ALA A 26 8.28 29.62 10.34
N PRO A 27 6.98 29.50 10.69
CA PRO A 27 5.86 29.82 9.81
C PRO A 27 5.45 31.29 9.87
N ALA A 28 4.84 31.78 8.79
CA ALA A 28 4.14 33.07 8.78
C ALA A 28 2.70 32.90 9.28
N LEU A 29 2.37 33.64 10.34
CA LEU A 29 1.03 33.87 10.89
C LEU A 29 0.41 35.15 10.30
N ALA A 30 -0.93 35.12 10.27
CA ALA A 30 -1.88 36.23 10.47
C ALA A 30 -2.13 37.26 9.35
N GLY A 31 -3.41 37.38 9.04
CA GLY A 31 -4.07 38.52 8.41
C GLY A 31 -5.59 38.39 8.60
N GLU A 32 -6.12 39.18 9.53
CA GLU A 32 -7.51 39.33 10.01
C GLU A 32 -8.52 39.69 8.89
N ALA A 33 -9.76 39.17 8.90
CA ALA A 33 -10.99 39.69 9.54
C ALA A 33 -11.46 41.08 9.07
N GLY A 34 -12.70 41.13 8.55
CA GLY A 34 -13.48 42.32 8.21
C GLY A 34 -14.68 41.93 7.32
N SER A 35 -15.78 41.47 7.91
CA SER A 35 -17.01 42.21 8.27
C SER A 35 -17.80 42.81 7.09
N ASP A 36 -19.01 42.25 6.94
CA ASP A 36 -20.30 42.88 6.66
C ASP A 36 -20.40 44.04 5.66
N ALA A 37 -21.15 43.79 4.58
CA ALA A 37 -22.24 44.68 4.17
C ALA A 37 -23.25 43.90 3.32
N GLY A 38 -24.49 43.84 3.81
CA GLY A 38 -25.64 43.30 3.10
C GLY A 38 -26.06 44.18 1.92
N GLY A 39 -26.75 43.56 0.96
CA GLY A 39 -27.31 44.24 -0.21
C GLY A 39 -28.13 43.29 -1.07
N ARG A 40 -29.31 42.92 -0.57
CA ARG A 40 -30.41 42.32 -1.34
C ARG A 40 -30.93 43.37 -2.32
N LEU A 41 -31.15 43.00 -3.59
CA LEU A 41 -32.32 43.33 -4.44
C LEU A 41 -32.11 42.77 -5.87
N THR A 42 -32.94 41.80 -6.25
CA THR A 42 -33.25 41.32 -7.62
C THR A 42 -34.23 42.28 -8.32
N PRO A 43 -34.71 42.02 -9.56
CA PRO A 43 -34.09 41.48 -10.78
C PRO A 43 -34.34 42.40 -12.01
N GLY A 44 -33.61 42.20 -13.11
CA GLY A 44 -33.86 42.88 -14.39
C GLY A 44 -33.86 41.89 -15.55
N ILE A 45 -35.03 41.74 -16.19
CA ILE A 45 -35.27 40.94 -17.40
C ILE A 45 -35.09 41.84 -18.64
N ALA A 46 -34.32 41.40 -19.63
CA ALA A 46 -34.42 41.77 -21.06
C ALA A 46 -33.42 40.90 -21.85
N ALA A 47 -33.88 39.92 -22.64
CA ALA A 47 -34.31 40.03 -24.05
C ALA A 47 -33.13 39.86 -25.04
N GLU A 48 -33.20 38.80 -25.86
CA GLU A 48 -32.36 38.54 -27.05
C GLU A 48 -32.55 39.62 -28.15
N PRO A 49 -31.71 39.64 -29.21
CA PRO A 49 -32.13 38.93 -30.42
C PRO A 49 -31.02 38.20 -31.23
N ALA A 50 -31.54 37.30 -32.07
CA ALA A 50 -30.94 36.39 -33.05
C ALA A 50 -29.91 36.96 -34.06
N SER A 51 -29.05 36.09 -34.62
CA SER A 51 -29.12 35.63 -36.03
C SER A 51 -27.79 35.00 -36.52
N GLY A 52 -27.87 33.92 -37.30
CA GLY A 52 -26.75 33.42 -38.12
C GLY A 52 -26.66 31.91 -38.32
N VAL A 53 -27.46 31.34 -39.23
CA VAL A 53 -27.36 29.94 -39.68
C VAL A 53 -26.67 29.86 -41.04
N ARG A 54 -25.50 29.20 -41.12
CA ARG A 54 -25.06 28.37 -42.28
C ARG A 54 -23.77 27.61 -41.99
N GLY A 55 -23.77 26.29 -42.24
CA GLY A 55 -22.57 25.49 -42.54
C GLY A 55 -22.32 24.25 -41.67
N HIS A 56 -22.62 23.06 -42.19
CA HIS A 56 -22.13 21.73 -41.78
C HIS A 56 -20.61 21.58 -42.09
N PRO A 57 -19.81 20.65 -41.51
CA PRO A 57 -20.14 19.23 -41.28
C PRO A 57 -19.67 18.59 -39.96
N ALA A 58 -20.11 17.34 -39.80
CA ALA A 58 -19.97 16.47 -38.64
C ALA A 58 -18.54 16.33 -38.09
N SER A 59 -18.40 16.60 -36.79
CA SER A 59 -17.35 15.99 -35.95
C SER A 59 -18.00 15.65 -34.61
N GLY A 60 -18.13 14.34 -34.35
CA GLY A 60 -18.74 13.82 -33.13
C GLY A 60 -17.86 14.12 -31.92
N PHE A 61 -18.05 15.29 -31.31
CA PHE A 61 -17.63 15.50 -29.94
C PHE A 61 -18.65 14.82 -29.04
N VAL A 62 -18.24 13.70 -28.44
CA VAL A 62 -18.91 13.18 -27.24
C VAL A 62 -18.78 14.27 -26.19
N THR A 63 -19.84 15.06 -26.00
CA THR A 63 -19.97 15.95 -24.86
C THR A 63 -20.01 15.08 -23.61
N VAL A 64 -18.85 14.90 -22.99
CA VAL A 64 -18.75 14.29 -21.66
C VAL A 64 -19.54 15.19 -20.73
N ARG A 65 -20.67 14.66 -20.23
CA ARG A 65 -21.51 15.33 -19.23
C ARG A 65 -20.59 15.75 -18.07
N PRO A 66 -20.55 17.04 -17.69
CA PRO A 66 -19.83 17.44 -16.49
C PRO A 66 -20.38 16.63 -15.31
N PRO A 67 -19.53 16.04 -14.47
CA PRO A 67 -19.96 15.14 -13.41
C PRO A 67 -20.91 15.87 -12.47
N GLY A 68 -22.04 15.22 -12.17
CA GLY A 68 -23.04 15.76 -11.27
C GLY A 68 -22.49 15.88 -9.84
N PRO A 69 -23.14 16.67 -8.96
CA PRO A 69 -22.75 16.76 -7.56
C PRO A 69 -22.78 15.37 -6.91
N GLY A 70 -21.60 14.80 -6.63
CA GLY A 70 -21.45 13.45 -6.05
C GLY A 70 -20.90 12.38 -6.99
N GLU A 71 -20.68 12.65 -8.27
CA GLU A 71 -19.95 11.72 -9.15
C GLU A 71 -18.42 11.80 -8.88
N PRO A 72 -17.71 10.67 -8.73
CA PRO A 72 -16.27 10.68 -8.47
C PRO A 72 -15.49 11.26 -9.64
N THR A 73 -14.84 12.40 -9.44
CA THR A 73 -13.94 12.98 -10.44
C THR A 73 -12.55 12.36 -10.35
N ALA A 74 -11.90 12.13 -11.49
CA ALA A 74 -10.52 11.66 -11.57
C ALA A 74 -9.50 12.61 -10.93
N SER A 75 -9.92 13.86 -10.67
CA SER A 75 -9.15 14.92 -10.01
C SER A 75 -9.48 15.09 -8.52
N GLY A 76 -10.46 14.37 -7.98
CA GLY A 76 -10.77 14.36 -6.55
C GLY A 76 -9.84 13.44 -5.76
N PRO A 77 -9.88 13.47 -4.41
CA PRO A 77 -9.07 12.58 -3.57
C PRO A 77 -9.27 11.09 -3.89
N TYR A 78 -10.46 10.70 -4.40
CA TYR A 78 -10.70 9.35 -4.94
C TYR A 78 -9.87 9.07 -6.19
N GLY A 79 -9.83 10.00 -7.13
CA GLY A 79 -9.00 9.92 -8.33
C GLY A 79 -7.53 9.87 -7.99
N GLN A 80 -7.05 10.68 -7.05
CA GLN A 80 -5.66 10.64 -6.58
C GLN A 80 -5.30 9.30 -5.94
N VAL A 81 -6.17 8.76 -5.07
CA VAL A 81 -5.96 7.44 -4.43
C VAL A 81 -6.01 6.29 -5.45
N VAL A 82 -6.88 6.38 -6.45
CA VAL A 82 -6.96 5.39 -7.55
C VAL A 82 -5.79 5.55 -8.53
N HIS A 83 -5.31 6.75 -8.79
CA HIS A 83 -4.11 7.03 -9.59
C HIS A 83 -2.84 6.55 -8.87
N GLU A 84 -2.70 6.82 -7.57
CA GLU A 84 -1.60 6.31 -6.72
C GLU A 84 -1.64 4.78 -6.61
N ALA A 85 -2.83 4.18 -6.52
CA ALA A 85 -3.00 2.72 -6.56
C ALA A 85 -2.77 2.10 -7.95
N ARG A 86 -2.82 2.90 -9.04
CA ARG A 86 -2.58 2.49 -10.43
C ARG A 86 -1.13 2.72 -10.90
N GLN A 87 -0.34 3.57 -10.24
CA GLN A 87 1.01 3.99 -10.70
C GLN A 87 2.22 3.19 -10.17
N GLY A 88 2.05 1.92 -9.79
CA GLY A 88 3.20 1.00 -9.68
C GLY A 88 4.01 1.06 -8.37
N PRO A 89 5.17 0.38 -8.29
CA PRO A 89 5.62 -0.38 -7.10
C PRO A 89 6.19 0.42 -5.91
N GLY A 90 6.06 1.75 -5.88
CA GLY A 90 6.66 2.62 -4.85
C GLY A 90 5.69 3.18 -3.79
N VAL A 91 4.38 3.00 -3.96
CA VAL A 91 3.32 3.63 -3.12
C VAL A 91 2.53 2.60 -2.29
N VAL A 92 2.93 1.34 -2.39
CA VAL A 92 2.19 0.19 -1.88
C VAL A 92 2.87 -0.37 -0.63
N CYS A 93 2.20 -0.24 0.50
CA CYS A 93 2.60 -0.84 1.76
C CYS A 93 1.86 -2.15 2.00
N ALA A 94 2.51 -3.06 2.71
CA ALA A 94 1.90 -4.31 3.14
C ALA A 94 1.36 -4.17 4.57
N TYR A 95 0.20 -4.76 4.81
CA TYR A 95 -0.48 -4.72 6.09
C TYR A 95 -0.97 -6.11 6.48
N ARG A 96 -1.22 -6.30 7.77
CA ARG A 96 -2.09 -7.35 8.31
C ARG A 96 -3.13 -6.76 9.24
N LEU A 97 -4.19 -7.51 9.51
CA LEU A 97 -5.14 -7.11 10.56
C LEU A 97 -4.53 -7.23 11.97
N ARG A 98 -4.93 -6.31 12.84
CA ARG A 98 -4.70 -6.34 14.29
C ARG A 98 -5.98 -6.02 15.05
N GLY A 99 -6.11 -6.53 16.26
CA GLY A 99 -7.28 -6.26 17.12
C GLY A 99 -8.61 -6.83 16.62
N VAL A 100 -8.61 -7.65 15.56
CA VAL A 100 -9.79 -8.38 15.06
C VAL A 100 -9.69 -9.83 15.53
N ARG A 101 -10.70 -10.31 16.26
CA ARG A 101 -10.74 -11.68 16.80
C ARG A 101 -10.85 -12.72 15.68
N LYS A 102 -10.43 -13.96 15.96
CA LYS A 102 -10.63 -15.11 15.05
C LYS A 102 -12.13 -15.25 14.72
N GLY A 103 -12.46 -15.43 13.44
CA GLY A 103 -13.85 -15.47 12.94
C GLY A 103 -14.47 -14.09 12.67
N GLY A 104 -13.92 -13.02 13.24
CA GLY A 104 -14.31 -11.65 12.95
C GLY A 104 -13.82 -11.16 11.58
N PHE A 105 -14.25 -9.94 11.23
CA PHE A 105 -13.85 -9.26 10.01
C PHE A 105 -13.83 -7.75 10.18
N LEU A 106 -13.10 -7.08 9.28
CA LEU A 106 -13.14 -5.63 9.10
C LEU A 106 -13.78 -5.33 7.73
N ASN A 107 -14.72 -4.39 7.70
CA ASN A 107 -15.30 -3.94 6.43
C ASN A 107 -14.30 -3.08 5.66
N VAL A 108 -14.16 -3.39 4.38
CA VAL A 108 -13.60 -2.50 3.37
C VAL A 108 -14.77 -1.76 2.73
N ARG A 109 -14.70 -0.44 2.65
CA ARG A 109 -15.81 0.42 2.22
C ARG A 109 -15.46 1.21 0.97
N GLU A 110 -16.46 1.68 0.24
CA GLU A 110 -16.28 2.47 -0.99
C GLU A 110 -15.52 3.79 -0.75
N GLY A 111 -15.67 4.36 0.44
CA GLY A 111 -15.03 5.61 0.85
C GLY A 111 -14.49 5.57 2.27
N ALA A 112 -13.66 6.57 2.58
CA ALA A 112 -13.07 6.78 3.89
C ALA A 112 -14.11 7.24 4.93
N GLY A 113 -14.83 6.30 5.53
CA GLY A 113 -15.83 6.61 6.54
C GLY A 113 -16.79 5.46 6.83
N VAL A 114 -17.34 5.43 8.04
CA VAL A 114 -18.30 4.37 8.45
C VAL A 114 -19.65 4.46 7.73
N ARG A 115 -19.97 5.61 7.14
CA ARG A 115 -21.22 5.87 6.40
C ARG A 115 -21.20 5.33 4.96
N HIS A 116 -20.03 4.98 4.42
CA HIS A 116 -19.92 4.41 3.07
C HIS A 116 -20.28 2.92 3.06
N ALA A 117 -20.83 2.43 1.95
CA ALA A 117 -21.22 1.03 1.82
C ALA A 117 -20.00 0.09 1.90
N PRO A 118 -20.12 -1.09 2.54
CA PRO A 118 -19.09 -2.13 2.50
C PRO A 118 -19.03 -2.81 1.11
N VAL A 119 -17.81 -2.96 0.58
CA VAL A 119 -17.53 -3.65 -0.71
C VAL A 119 -16.79 -4.97 -0.53
N ALA A 120 -16.07 -5.14 0.58
CA ALA A 120 -15.37 -6.38 0.89
C ALA A 120 -15.17 -6.54 2.39
N LYS A 121 -14.66 -7.72 2.79
CA LYS A 121 -14.31 -8.06 4.16
C LYS A 121 -12.86 -8.50 4.22
N LEU A 122 -12.11 -7.96 5.17
CA LEU A 122 -10.80 -8.48 5.56
C LEU A 122 -10.97 -9.37 6.78
N ARG A 123 -10.40 -10.57 6.75
CA ARG A 123 -10.42 -11.50 7.88
C ARG A 123 -8.99 -11.82 8.33
N PRO A 124 -8.78 -12.08 9.63
CA PRO A 124 -7.45 -12.48 10.11
C PRO A 124 -6.90 -13.73 9.42
N ALA A 125 -7.77 -14.60 8.88
CA ALA A 125 -7.38 -15.83 8.18
C ALA A 125 -6.91 -15.60 6.73
N ASP A 126 -7.22 -14.43 6.15
CA ASP A 126 -6.83 -14.07 4.79
C ASP A 126 -5.34 -13.71 4.72
N GLY A 127 -4.76 -13.31 5.86
CA GLY A 127 -3.36 -12.91 5.96
C GLY A 127 -3.18 -11.42 5.70
N GLY A 128 -2.07 -11.09 5.05
CA GLY A 128 -1.70 -9.73 4.70
C GLY A 128 -2.29 -9.30 3.36
N PHE A 129 -2.26 -8.00 3.13
CA PHE A 129 -2.83 -7.34 1.95
C PHE A 129 -2.12 -6.01 1.71
N SER A 130 -2.28 -5.46 0.51
CA SER A 130 -1.65 -4.21 0.13
C SER A 130 -2.54 -3.01 0.44
N GLY A 131 -1.92 -1.85 0.64
CA GLY A 131 -2.62 -0.58 0.81
C GLY A 131 -1.69 0.62 0.72
N ALA A 132 -2.27 1.82 0.79
CA ALA A 132 -1.52 3.06 0.82
C ALA A 132 -0.60 3.12 2.04
N CYS A 133 0.56 3.77 1.90
CA CYS A 133 1.52 3.92 2.99
C CYS A 133 1.14 5.01 4.01
N THR A 134 0.17 5.86 3.68
CA THR A 134 -0.33 6.96 4.50
C THR A 134 -1.83 6.83 4.72
N ALA A 135 -2.29 7.26 5.90
CA ALA A 135 -3.70 7.32 6.22
C ALA A 135 -4.29 8.68 5.84
N SER A 136 -5.52 8.68 5.32
CA SER A 136 -6.34 9.88 5.14
C SER A 136 -7.52 9.82 6.11
N GLY A 137 -7.57 10.76 7.07
CA GLY A 137 -8.65 10.81 8.06
C GLY A 137 -8.82 9.54 8.90
N GLY A 138 -7.74 8.79 9.15
CA GLY A 138 -7.79 7.51 9.88
C GLY A 138 -8.22 6.30 9.04
N TRP A 139 -8.27 6.44 7.71
CA TRP A 139 -8.56 5.35 6.77
C TRP A 139 -7.37 5.11 5.85
N ILE A 140 -7.18 3.85 5.45
CA ILE A 140 -6.16 3.41 4.49
C ILE A 140 -6.90 2.86 3.28
N ALA A 141 -6.51 3.31 2.09
CA ALA A 141 -6.92 2.65 0.85
C ALA A 141 -6.22 1.29 0.77
N VAL A 142 -6.98 0.22 0.57
CA VAL A 142 -6.49 -1.16 0.57
C VAL A 142 -6.94 -1.88 -0.69
N LYS A 143 -6.15 -2.88 -1.10
CA LYS A 143 -6.55 -3.87 -2.09
C LYS A 143 -6.50 -5.24 -1.43
N THR A 144 -7.65 -5.91 -1.36
CA THR A 144 -7.75 -7.26 -0.81
C THR A 144 -6.99 -8.27 -1.67
N ALA A 145 -6.66 -9.43 -1.11
CA ALA A 145 -6.03 -10.51 -1.87
C ALA A 145 -6.88 -10.99 -3.07
N ALA A 146 -8.20 -10.84 -2.99
CA ALA A 146 -9.14 -11.12 -4.08
C ALA A 146 -9.19 -10.02 -5.17
N GLY A 147 -8.43 -8.94 -5.00
CA GLY A 147 -8.32 -7.85 -5.98
C GLY A 147 -9.28 -6.67 -5.76
N THR A 148 -10.25 -6.77 -4.85
CA THR A 148 -11.17 -5.67 -4.54
C THR A 148 -10.47 -4.54 -3.81
N SER A 149 -10.65 -3.31 -4.29
CA SER A 149 -10.12 -2.10 -3.67
C SER A 149 -11.18 -1.34 -2.86
N GLY A 150 -10.77 -0.60 -1.84
CA GLY A 150 -11.62 0.30 -1.06
C GLY A 150 -10.88 0.85 0.16
N PHE A 151 -11.59 1.26 1.21
CA PHE A 151 -11.01 1.88 2.41
C PHE A 151 -11.27 1.05 3.66
N ALA A 152 -10.23 0.89 4.49
CA ALA A 152 -10.30 0.23 5.78
C ALA A 152 -9.81 1.14 6.91
N ALA A 153 -10.42 1.04 8.09
CA ALA A 153 -10.05 1.88 9.23
C ALA A 153 -8.63 1.53 9.73
N ALA A 154 -7.73 2.51 9.69
CA ALA A 154 -6.30 2.36 9.95
C ALA A 154 -5.99 1.76 11.32
N ARG A 155 -6.83 2.06 12.33
CA ARG A 155 -6.64 1.57 13.71
C ARG A 155 -6.57 0.03 13.82
N TYR A 156 -7.20 -0.68 12.89
CA TYR A 156 -7.21 -2.15 12.82
C TYR A 156 -6.14 -2.73 11.90
N LEU A 157 -5.29 -1.89 11.33
CA LEU A 157 -4.22 -2.31 10.43
C LEU A 157 -2.87 -2.22 11.13
N HIS A 158 -2.05 -3.23 10.89
CA HIS A 158 -0.65 -3.26 11.30
C HIS A 158 0.20 -3.24 10.03
N ARG A 159 0.96 -2.16 9.83
CA ARG A 159 1.90 -2.04 8.71
C ARG A 159 3.05 -3.00 8.94
N LEU A 160 3.36 -3.82 7.94
CA LEU A 160 4.51 -4.71 8.01
C LEU A 160 5.77 -3.87 7.86
N ASP A 161 6.73 -4.12 8.73
CA ASP A 161 8.07 -3.56 8.60
C ASP A 161 8.88 -4.44 7.65
N LEU A 162 9.34 -3.81 6.55
CA LEU A 162 10.14 -4.45 5.52
C LEU A 162 11.58 -3.93 5.53
N SER A 163 11.92 -3.05 6.47
CA SER A 163 13.28 -2.57 6.65
C SER A 163 14.20 -3.73 7.04
N GLY A 164 15.41 -3.76 6.46
CA GLY A 164 16.37 -4.84 6.69
C GLY A 164 16.01 -6.18 6.04
N ARG A 165 14.95 -6.25 5.22
CA ARG A 165 14.65 -7.45 4.45
C ARG A 165 15.69 -7.64 3.33
N PRO A 166 16.27 -8.85 3.16
CA PRO A 166 17.18 -9.13 2.06
C PRO A 166 16.50 -8.98 0.69
N SER A 167 17.29 -8.66 -0.33
CA SER A 167 16.82 -8.64 -1.72
C SER A 167 16.45 -10.04 -2.20
N LEU A 168 15.45 -10.12 -3.08
CA LEU A 168 15.00 -11.38 -3.66
C LEU A 168 15.67 -11.55 -5.02
N SER A 169 16.63 -12.46 -5.10
CA SER A 169 17.41 -12.74 -6.33
C SER A 169 17.48 -14.23 -6.66
N CYS A 170 16.80 -15.07 -5.87
CA CYS A 170 16.71 -16.50 -6.08
C CYS A 170 15.26 -16.92 -6.31
N SER A 171 15.10 -18.05 -7.00
CA SER A 171 13.81 -18.69 -7.22
C SER A 171 13.72 -19.97 -6.39
N TYR A 172 12.53 -20.28 -5.89
CA TYR A 172 12.26 -21.47 -5.10
C TYR A 172 11.03 -22.19 -5.60
N ARG A 173 10.97 -23.50 -5.38
CA ARG A 173 9.73 -24.28 -5.38
C ARG A 173 9.47 -24.86 -4.01
N LEU A 174 8.20 -24.99 -3.65
CA LEU A 174 7.82 -25.72 -2.45
C LEU A 174 8.21 -27.20 -2.56
N ARG A 175 8.68 -27.76 -1.45
CA ARG A 175 8.89 -29.20 -1.27
C ARG A 175 8.24 -29.64 0.04
N HIS A 176 7.88 -30.92 0.12
CA HIS A 176 7.23 -31.52 1.29
C HIS A 176 5.91 -30.85 1.71
N VAL A 177 5.26 -30.12 0.80
CA VAL A 177 3.92 -29.55 0.98
C VAL A 177 3.01 -30.24 -0.02
N ARG A 178 1.99 -30.96 0.47
CA ARG A 178 1.03 -31.69 -0.36
C ARG A 178 0.09 -30.72 -1.09
N GLU A 179 -0.48 -31.17 -2.19
CA GLU A 179 -1.58 -30.48 -2.85
C GLU A 179 -2.74 -30.23 -1.87
N GLY A 180 -3.41 -29.08 -1.99
CA GLY A 180 -4.43 -28.62 -1.03
C GLY A 180 -3.88 -28.06 0.30
N SER A 181 -2.63 -28.37 0.66
CA SER A 181 -1.94 -27.80 1.83
C SER A 181 -1.23 -26.48 1.48
N PHE A 182 -0.65 -25.83 2.49
CA PHE A 182 0.09 -24.59 2.32
C PHE A 182 1.20 -24.44 3.34
N LEU A 183 2.24 -23.68 2.98
CA LEU A 183 3.27 -23.18 3.89
C LEU A 183 2.89 -21.79 4.38
N ASN A 184 3.01 -21.51 5.68
CA ASN A 184 2.75 -20.18 6.21
C ASN A 184 3.90 -19.22 5.85
N VAL A 185 3.54 -18.03 5.38
CA VAL A 185 4.41 -16.86 5.30
C VAL A 185 4.21 -16.02 6.55
N ARG A 186 5.31 -15.55 7.15
CA ARG A 186 5.32 -14.82 8.42
C ARG A 186 5.97 -13.46 8.28
N GLU A 187 5.62 -12.57 9.20
CA GLU A 187 6.14 -11.19 9.25
C GLU A 187 7.66 -11.15 9.48
N GLY A 188 8.24 -12.15 10.14
CA GLY A 188 9.68 -12.24 10.41
C GLY A 188 10.20 -13.67 10.38
N ALA A 189 11.53 -13.81 10.43
CA ALA A 189 12.27 -15.07 10.41
C ALA A 189 12.09 -15.88 11.71
N GLY A 190 10.93 -16.52 11.88
CA GLY A 190 10.67 -17.36 13.06
C GLY A 190 9.21 -17.77 13.25
N ILE A 191 8.98 -18.88 13.95
CA ILE A 191 7.62 -19.39 14.23
C ILE A 191 6.77 -18.47 15.13
N ARG A 192 7.42 -17.60 15.91
CA ARG A 192 6.77 -16.67 16.84
C ARG A 192 6.18 -15.45 16.15
N HIS A 193 6.58 -15.16 14.91
CA HIS A 193 6.04 -14.03 14.15
C HIS A 193 4.65 -14.32 13.61
N ALA A 194 3.84 -13.27 13.51
CA ALA A 194 2.49 -13.35 12.97
C ALA A 194 2.48 -13.90 11.53
N ARG A 195 1.42 -14.61 11.18
CA ARG A 195 1.20 -15.12 9.82
C ARG A 195 0.68 -13.97 8.96
N VAL A 196 1.27 -13.79 7.79
CA VAL A 196 0.93 -12.73 6.82
C VAL A 196 0.57 -13.30 5.45
N GLY A 197 0.68 -14.61 5.24
CA GLY A 197 0.32 -15.18 3.96
C GLY A 197 0.49 -16.70 3.92
N LYS A 198 0.28 -17.25 2.73
CA LYS A 198 0.39 -18.67 2.44
C LYS A 198 1.09 -18.84 1.11
N LEU A 199 1.93 -19.86 1.01
CA LEU A 199 2.48 -20.38 -0.24
C LEU A 199 1.85 -21.75 -0.51
N ARG A 200 1.44 -21.99 -1.74
CA ARG A 200 0.81 -23.23 -2.20
C ARG A 200 1.65 -23.86 -3.29
N PRO A 201 1.64 -25.19 -3.44
CA PRO A 201 2.34 -25.84 -4.55
C PRO A 201 1.95 -25.29 -5.93
N ALA A 202 0.68 -24.88 -6.09
CA ALA A 202 0.16 -24.27 -7.31
C ALA A 202 0.72 -22.87 -7.64
N ASP A 203 1.38 -22.19 -6.69
CA ASP A 203 1.99 -20.87 -6.92
C ASP A 203 3.24 -20.95 -7.81
N GLY A 204 3.77 -22.17 -8.04
CA GLY A 204 4.90 -22.40 -8.93
C GLY A 204 6.23 -21.90 -8.37
N ASN A 205 6.93 -21.06 -9.14
CA ASN A 205 8.21 -20.48 -8.74
C ASN A 205 7.96 -19.28 -7.80
N ILE A 206 8.65 -19.28 -6.67
CA ILE A 206 8.51 -18.31 -5.60
C ILE A 206 9.81 -17.48 -5.54
N ALA A 207 9.69 -16.17 -5.70
CA ALA A 207 10.80 -15.25 -5.51
C ALA A 207 11.24 -15.26 -4.04
N GLY A 208 12.54 -15.41 -3.80
CA GLY A 208 13.09 -15.45 -2.46
C GLY A 208 14.52 -14.93 -2.37
N ALA A 209 14.95 -14.64 -1.15
CA ALA A 209 16.34 -14.32 -0.85
C ALA A 209 17.23 -15.55 -1.10
N CYS A 210 18.47 -15.31 -1.54
CA CYS A 210 19.40 -16.41 -1.78
C CYS A 210 19.91 -17.05 -0.48
N ASP A 211 20.02 -16.27 0.59
CA ASP A 211 20.47 -16.74 1.89
C ASP A 211 19.32 -16.87 2.87
N ALA A 212 19.42 -17.87 3.75
CA ALA A 212 18.48 -18.04 4.84
C ALA A 212 18.94 -17.28 6.08
N THR A 213 18.00 -16.59 6.73
CA THR A 213 18.20 -15.96 8.04
C THR A 213 17.58 -16.87 9.09
N HIS A 214 18.41 -17.48 9.94
CA HIS A 214 17.98 -18.41 11.00
C HIS A 214 17.09 -19.57 10.50
N GLY A 215 17.36 -20.09 9.30
CA GLY A 215 16.55 -21.16 8.70
C GLY A 215 15.23 -20.70 8.04
N TRP A 216 15.08 -19.40 7.81
CA TRP A 216 13.95 -18.80 7.09
C TRP A 216 14.44 -18.04 5.86
N VAL A 217 13.68 -18.09 4.78
CA VAL A 217 13.95 -17.35 3.54
C VAL A 217 12.92 -16.23 3.43
N ALA A 218 13.39 -15.02 3.14
CA ALA A 218 12.49 -13.92 2.77
C ALA A 218 11.89 -14.25 1.40
N VAL A 219 10.57 -14.17 1.27
CA VAL A 219 9.81 -14.57 0.07
C VAL A 219 8.65 -13.63 -0.19
N ASP A 220 8.30 -13.42 -1.46
CA ASP A 220 7.05 -12.75 -1.81
C ASP A 220 5.94 -13.81 -1.94
N GLY A 221 4.92 -13.70 -1.09
CA GLY A 221 3.77 -14.59 -1.09
C GLY A 221 2.82 -14.34 -2.27
N ALA A 222 1.89 -15.27 -2.48
CA ALA A 222 0.81 -15.09 -3.45
C ALA A 222 0.08 -13.75 -3.20
N GLY A 223 -0.06 -12.94 -4.26
CA GLY A 223 -0.61 -11.58 -4.18
C GLY A 223 0.43 -10.47 -3.90
N GLY A 224 1.72 -10.79 -3.92
CA GLY A 224 2.81 -9.81 -3.78
C GLY A 224 3.03 -9.33 -2.35
N ILE A 225 2.54 -10.07 -1.35
CA ILE A 225 2.71 -9.72 0.06
C ILE A 225 4.04 -10.29 0.57
N PRO A 226 4.99 -9.42 0.96
CA PRO A 226 6.30 -9.85 1.41
C PRO A 226 6.22 -10.51 2.79
N GLY A 227 7.11 -11.48 3.03
CA GLY A 227 7.34 -12.05 4.35
C GLY A 227 8.44 -13.10 4.35
N TRP A 228 8.34 -14.06 5.27
CA TRP A 228 9.34 -15.09 5.56
C TRP A 228 8.70 -16.48 5.61
N ALA A 229 9.34 -17.44 4.96
CA ALA A 229 8.91 -18.84 4.95
C ALA A 229 10.07 -19.76 5.39
N SER A 230 9.75 -20.89 5.99
CA SER A 230 10.77 -21.81 6.49
C SER A 230 11.54 -22.44 5.33
N ALA A 231 12.88 -22.33 5.37
CA ALA A 231 13.78 -22.87 4.35
C ALA A 231 13.66 -24.40 4.21
N HIS A 232 13.20 -25.09 5.26
CA HIS A 232 12.99 -26.54 5.26
C HIS A 232 12.00 -26.99 4.16
N PHE A 233 11.04 -26.15 3.81
CA PHE A 233 10.01 -26.43 2.80
C PHE A 233 10.29 -25.78 1.44
N LEU A 234 11.47 -25.17 1.26
CA LEU A 234 11.82 -24.41 0.05
C LEU A 234 13.05 -25.00 -0.63
N ARG A 235 12.91 -25.43 -1.89
CA ARG A 235 14.01 -25.88 -2.75
C ARG A 235 14.36 -24.78 -3.73
N LYS A 236 15.59 -24.27 -3.68
CA LYS A 236 16.10 -23.30 -4.66
C LYS A 236 16.13 -23.94 -6.06
N VAL A 237 15.74 -23.20 -7.09
CA VAL A 237 15.69 -23.65 -8.49
C VAL A 237 16.37 -22.65 -9.42
#